data_AF-A0A426UCI4-F1
#
_entry.id   AF-A0A426UCI4-F1
#
_cell.length_a   1.000
_cell.length_b   1.000
_cell.length_c   1.000
_cell.angle_alpha   90.00
_cell.angle_beta   90.00
_cell.angle_gamma   90.00
#
_symmetry.space_group_name_H-M   'P 1'
#
loop_
_entity.id
_entity.type
_entity.pdbx_description
1 polymer ?
#
loop_
_entity_poly.entity_id
_entity_poly.type
_entity_poly.pdbx_seq_one_letter_code
_entity_poly.pdbx_strand_id
1 'polypeptide(L)'
;MYTGDNYLPLPQGKLVWLVDLSRPTGPPARYVVDATEPFLLDVIERSALSSLITGVVSASPEITAETAPLAAKSAAFPNLVPAQNAPLIETYDSQGTKVLPRTPARVGDNPPVGRSEVDNAHNFTRETFDYFLNVHGRNSFDNQGTVMRSTVNYGRNYVNAFWEGLNLYTAYGTGLAVKDVVAHEWAHAVTQHTANLEYRWQSGALNESFSDIFAAMVDRDDWLLGEDIPSRLLGGADAIRSMSNPEAYGQPAHTDDWKRTCSNNQGVHTNSGITNHAYYLIATNIGKDKAEQIFYRALTVYLQPRSSLRDARAAALSAAADLYERDDVEYVAVDQGFRYVGITSNWNPPTNNCSCAATQVLAERSLFANAVQALDIAITLYQVRDQVMDGEALGQRYRALYEEQSDRIGELILSDTALSAQAAHLLQSTQPGMQSLADANAAAEIVTAQDVQDLTTFLQDLARHDREQDGGVLAQTIDQELQRTNLQKLVGMTYTEAWDFLNNTAHTVYMPMIAR
;
A
#
# COMPACT_ATOMS: atom_id res chain seq x y z
N MET A 1 10.34 38.46 13.35
CA MET A 1 9.51 37.60 14.22
C MET A 1 8.57 36.83 13.34
N TYR A 2 8.70 35.50 13.31
CA TYR A 2 7.59 34.54 13.29
C TYR A 2 8.16 33.28 13.95
N THR A 3 7.42 32.68 14.86
CA THR A 3 7.88 31.65 15.81
C THR A 3 6.80 30.59 15.95
N GLY A 4 7.14 29.32 15.76
CA GLY A 4 6.20 28.20 15.95
C GLY A 4 6.52 26.95 15.13
N ASP A 5 7.30 26.04 15.71
CA ASP A 5 6.98 24.63 16.01
C ASP A 5 6.10 23.76 15.06
N ASN A 6 5.97 24.10 13.78
CA ASN A 6 5.25 23.28 12.79
C ASN A 6 6.19 22.52 11.83
N TYR A 7 7.17 21.79 12.38
CA TYR A 7 7.82 20.71 11.64
C TYR A 7 7.12 19.39 11.95
N LEU A 8 6.49 18.78 10.95
CA LEU A 8 6.30 17.33 10.97
C LEU A 8 7.70 16.69 11.03
N PRO A 9 7.98 15.77 11.98
CA PRO A 9 9.26 15.10 12.01
C PRO A 9 9.44 14.26 10.74
N LEU A 10 10.52 14.52 9.99
CA LEU A 10 10.87 13.72 8.82
C LEU A 10 11.09 12.26 9.26
N PRO A 11 10.41 11.27 8.66
CA PRO A 11 10.62 9.86 8.99
C PRO A 11 12.07 9.44 8.73
N GLN A 12 12.75 8.90 9.74
CA GLN A 12 14.07 8.32 9.53
C GLN A 12 13.96 7.07 8.65
N GLY A 13 14.85 6.93 7.67
CA GLY A 13 14.96 5.74 6.82
C GLY A 13 14.21 5.78 5.49
N LYS A 14 13.37 6.79 5.22
CA LYS A 14 12.82 7.03 3.87
C LYS A 14 13.69 8.03 3.10
N LEU A 15 13.98 7.74 1.83
CA LEU A 15 14.40 8.78 0.88
C LEU A 15 13.20 9.70 0.65
N VAL A 16 13.39 11.00 0.83
CA VAL A 16 12.37 12.02 0.58
C VAL A 16 12.95 13.18 -0.21
N TRP A 17 12.17 13.73 -1.13
CA TRP A 17 12.49 15.00 -1.78
C TRP A 17 11.93 16.15 -0.95
N LEU A 18 12.76 17.14 -0.65
CA LEU A 18 12.30 18.44 -0.16
C LEU A 18 12.08 19.34 -1.38
N VAL A 19 10.83 19.68 -1.62
CA VAL A 19 10.42 20.46 -2.80
C VAL A 19 9.96 21.84 -2.33
N ASP A 20 10.74 22.87 -2.63
CA ASP A 20 10.40 24.27 -2.36
C ASP A 20 9.72 24.88 -3.59
N LEU A 21 8.39 24.97 -3.59
CA LEU A 21 7.63 25.61 -4.68
C LEU A 21 7.39 27.09 -4.40
N SER A 22 7.85 27.92 -5.34
CA SER A 22 7.51 29.34 -5.41
C SER A 22 6.14 29.47 -6.08
N ARG A 23 5.08 29.62 -5.28
CA ARG A 23 3.71 29.84 -5.77
C ARG A 23 3.57 31.24 -6.40
N PRO A 24 2.77 31.42 -7.48
CA PRO A 24 2.53 32.74 -8.10
C PRO A 24 1.84 33.74 -7.15
N THR A 25 1.05 33.22 -6.21
CA THR A 25 0.38 33.95 -5.14
C THR A 25 0.52 33.18 -3.81
N GLY A 26 0.70 33.91 -2.72
CA GLY A 26 0.93 33.32 -1.39
C GLY A 26 2.41 33.08 -1.03
N PRO A 27 2.70 32.61 0.20
CA PRO A 27 4.05 32.27 0.62
C PRO A 27 4.58 31.01 -0.10
N PRO A 28 5.90 30.86 -0.27
CA PRO A 28 6.48 29.64 -0.82
C PRO A 28 6.17 28.43 0.08
N ALA A 29 5.81 27.31 -0.56
CA ALA A 29 5.45 26.07 0.12
C ALA A 29 6.62 25.08 0.07
N ARG A 30 6.98 24.51 1.22
CA ARG A 30 7.95 23.42 1.32
C ARG A 30 7.21 22.11 1.51
N TYR A 31 7.33 21.21 0.56
CA TYR A 31 6.74 19.87 0.62
C TYR A 31 7.80 18.83 0.96
N VAL A 32 7.37 17.78 1.67
CA VAL A 32 8.13 16.55 1.90
C VAL A 32 7.47 15.47 1.06
N VAL A 33 8.18 14.95 0.08
CA VAL A 33 7.66 13.99 -0.90
C VAL A 33 8.38 12.66 -0.74
N ASP A 34 7.65 11.55 -0.65
CA ASP A 34 8.25 10.20 -0.60
C ASP A 34 8.95 9.89 -1.94
N ALA A 35 10.26 9.61 -1.91
CA ALA A 35 11.02 9.31 -3.11
C ALA A 35 10.86 7.85 -3.60
N THR A 36 10.00 7.05 -2.97
CA THR A 36 9.62 5.71 -3.45
C THR A 36 8.36 5.72 -4.33
N GLU A 37 7.66 6.86 -4.39
CA GLU A 37 6.56 7.14 -5.32
C GLU A 37 7.11 7.35 -6.75
N PRO A 38 6.95 6.40 -7.68
CA PRO A 38 7.56 6.46 -9.01
C PRO A 38 6.95 7.57 -9.86
N PHE A 39 5.71 7.96 -9.56
CA PHE A 39 5.00 9.02 -10.26
C PHE A 39 5.69 10.38 -10.07
N LEU A 40 5.97 10.77 -8.83
CA LEU A 40 6.64 12.04 -8.55
C LEU A 40 8.06 12.02 -9.12
N LEU A 41 8.74 10.88 -9.06
CA LEU A 41 9.99 10.67 -9.80
C LEU A 41 9.82 10.83 -11.32
N ASP A 42 8.81 10.24 -11.96
CA ASP A 42 8.66 10.29 -13.43
C ASP A 42 8.29 11.71 -13.91
N VAL A 43 7.46 12.47 -13.16
CA VAL A 43 7.22 13.90 -13.43
C VAL A 43 8.48 14.75 -13.20
N ILE A 44 9.30 14.44 -12.19
CA ILE A 44 10.54 15.14 -11.86
C ILE A 44 11.67 14.81 -12.88
N GLU A 45 11.83 13.55 -13.26
CA GLU A 45 12.82 13.08 -14.24
C GLU A 45 12.46 13.56 -15.64
N ARG A 46 11.19 13.38 -16.06
CA ARG A 46 10.71 13.88 -17.37
C ARG A 46 10.62 15.39 -17.45
N SER A 47 10.77 16.16 -16.36
CA SER A 47 10.77 17.63 -16.39
C SER A 47 12.14 18.30 -16.50
N ALA A 48 13.26 17.55 -16.45
CA ALA A 48 14.63 18.05 -16.62
C ALA A 48 15.04 19.20 -15.66
N LEU A 49 15.43 18.79 -14.47
CA LEU A 49 15.90 19.60 -13.35
C LEU A 49 17.12 20.49 -13.68
N SER A 50 16.90 21.76 -14.05
CA SER A 50 17.98 22.78 -14.09
C SER A 50 17.62 24.14 -13.50
N SER A 51 16.33 24.46 -13.28
CA SER A 51 15.88 25.75 -12.76
C SER A 51 15.08 25.68 -11.45
N LEU A 52 14.78 24.47 -10.94
CA LEU A 52 13.84 24.25 -9.84
C LEU A 52 14.45 23.75 -8.53
N ILE A 53 15.76 23.46 -8.49
CA ILE A 53 16.42 23.03 -7.26
C ILE A 53 17.46 24.06 -6.82
N THR A 54 17.03 25.10 -6.11
CA THR A 54 17.93 25.93 -5.29
C THR A 54 18.20 25.24 -3.95
N GLY A 55 18.72 24.01 -4.00
CA GLY A 55 18.79 23.16 -2.79
C GLY A 55 19.11 21.69 -3.04
N VAL A 56 19.98 21.36 -4.00
CA VAL A 56 20.55 20.01 -4.07
C VAL A 56 21.43 19.81 -2.84
N VAL A 57 20.90 19.17 -1.78
CA VAL A 57 21.75 18.54 -0.76
C VAL A 57 22.27 17.23 -1.34
N SER A 58 23.12 17.35 -2.36
CA SER A 58 24.00 16.27 -2.70
C SER A 58 25.08 16.19 -1.62
N ALA A 59 25.18 15.05 -0.97
CA ALA A 59 26.50 14.48 -0.74
C ALA A 59 27.05 14.06 -2.12
N SER A 60 27.56 15.05 -2.87
CA SER A 60 28.39 14.84 -4.06
C SER A 60 29.84 14.57 -3.61
N PRO A 61 30.74 14.10 -4.49
CA PRO A 61 30.51 13.17 -5.60
C PRO A 61 31.64 12.12 -5.68
N GLU A 62 31.39 10.84 -5.44
CA GLU A 62 32.31 9.79 -5.94
C GLU A 62 31.65 8.40 -5.92
N ILE A 63 31.75 7.68 -7.03
CA ILE A 63 31.64 6.23 -7.02
C ILE A 63 33.01 5.71 -6.56
N THR A 64 33.15 5.52 -5.25
CA THR A 64 34.12 4.57 -4.69
C THR A 64 33.34 3.60 -3.80
N ALA A 65 33.32 2.34 -4.21
CA ALA A 65 32.78 1.28 -3.38
C ALA A 65 33.80 0.98 -2.27
N GLU A 66 33.54 1.44 -1.05
CA GLU A 66 34.25 0.96 0.13
C GLU A 66 33.30 0.79 1.31
N THR A 67 33.30 -0.42 1.87
CA THR A 67 32.40 -0.84 2.94
C THR A 67 32.91 -0.39 4.31
N ALA A 68 32.30 0.63 4.91
CA ALA A 68 32.44 0.93 6.33
C ALA A 68 31.18 1.65 6.88
N PRO A 69 30.67 1.29 8.08
CA PRO A 69 29.42 1.83 8.61
C PRO A 69 29.61 3.25 9.17
N LEU A 70 28.84 4.22 8.68
CA LEU A 70 28.79 5.55 9.30
C LEU A 70 27.96 5.52 10.58
N ALA A 71 28.60 5.86 11.71
CA ALA A 71 27.99 5.83 13.03
C ALA A 71 26.82 6.82 13.16
N ALA A 72 25.68 6.33 13.65
CA ALA A 72 24.52 7.14 13.98
C ALA A 72 24.85 8.20 15.04
N LYS A 73 24.44 9.45 14.77
CA LYS A 73 24.29 10.49 15.79
C LYS A 73 22.83 10.91 15.85
N SER A 74 22.05 10.19 16.65
CA SER A 74 20.70 10.62 17.03
C SER A 74 20.78 11.85 17.93
N ALA A 75 19.80 12.75 17.79
CA ALA A 75 19.45 13.63 18.90
C ALA A 75 18.73 12.76 19.95
N ALA A 76 19.30 12.67 21.15
CA ALA A 76 18.87 11.69 22.13
C ALA A 76 17.54 12.07 22.81
N PHE A 77 16.45 11.45 22.37
CA PHE A 77 15.66 10.67 23.34
C PHE A 77 16.40 9.34 23.55
N PRO A 78 16.36 8.77 24.78
CA PRO A 78 17.34 7.76 25.16
C PRO A 78 17.35 6.61 24.16
N ASN A 79 18.55 6.23 23.72
CA ASN A 79 18.75 4.95 23.05
C ASN A 79 18.17 3.89 23.98
N LEU A 80 16.98 3.39 23.66
CA LEU A 80 16.43 2.18 24.24
C LEU A 80 17.19 1.01 23.62
N VAL A 81 18.48 0.92 23.98
CA VAL A 81 19.07 -0.40 24.26
C VAL A 81 18.06 -1.06 25.17
N PRO A 82 17.42 -2.17 24.78
CA PRO A 82 16.50 -2.86 25.66
C PRO A 82 17.25 -3.11 26.96
N ALA A 83 16.69 -2.64 28.09
CA ALA A 83 17.21 -3.07 29.38
C ALA A 83 17.22 -4.61 29.35
N GLN A 84 18.21 -5.27 29.95
CA GLN A 84 18.33 -6.74 29.92
C GLN A 84 17.10 -7.48 30.48
N ASN A 85 16.11 -6.75 31.03
CA ASN A 85 14.84 -7.21 31.57
C ASN A 85 13.61 -6.46 30.98
N ALA A 86 13.71 -5.83 29.80
CA ALA A 86 12.56 -5.19 29.16
C ALA A 86 11.53 -6.26 28.72
N PRO A 87 10.21 -6.00 28.85
CA PRO A 87 9.19 -6.97 28.43
C PRO A 87 9.23 -7.15 26.91
N LEU A 88 9.41 -8.38 26.43
CA LEU A 88 9.48 -8.67 24.98
C LEU A 88 8.19 -8.30 24.24
N ILE A 89 7.04 -8.30 24.92
CA ILE A 89 5.71 -8.17 24.31
C ILE A 89 4.86 -7.21 25.15
N GLU A 90 4.19 -6.28 24.47
CA GLU A 90 3.21 -5.36 25.07
C GLU A 90 1.92 -5.42 24.25
N THR A 91 0.79 -5.65 24.90
CA THR A 91 -0.53 -5.70 24.22
C THR A 91 -1.44 -4.62 24.77
N TYR A 92 -2.04 -3.84 23.88
CA TYR A 92 -2.88 -2.68 24.18
C TYR A 92 -4.32 -2.94 23.77
N ASP A 93 -5.27 -2.32 24.47
CA ASP A 93 -6.70 -2.38 24.14
C ASP A 93 -7.18 -0.95 23.84
N SER A 94 -7.42 -0.66 22.57
CA SER A 94 -7.80 0.68 22.10
C SER A 94 -9.28 1.01 22.31
N GLN A 95 -10.09 0.06 22.81
CA GLN A 95 -11.49 0.25 23.22
C GLN A 95 -12.37 0.87 22.12
N GLY A 96 -12.14 0.51 20.86
CA GLY A 96 -12.88 1.02 19.71
C GLY A 96 -12.40 2.38 19.20
N THR A 97 -11.25 2.87 19.65
CA THR A 97 -10.62 4.10 19.13
C THR A 97 -9.52 3.77 18.11
N LYS A 98 -9.14 4.74 17.27
CA LYS A 98 -7.99 4.63 16.36
C LYS A 98 -6.68 5.17 16.97
N VAL A 99 -6.65 5.40 18.29
CA VAL A 99 -5.52 6.00 19.01
C VAL A 99 -4.93 4.96 19.96
N LEU A 100 -3.61 4.79 19.93
CA LEU A 100 -2.94 3.86 20.84
C LEU A 100 -3.03 4.33 22.30
N PRO A 101 -3.49 3.49 23.24
CA PRO A 101 -3.43 3.80 24.66
C PRO A 101 -1.98 3.96 25.14
N ARG A 102 -1.75 4.87 26.11
CA ARG A 102 -0.42 5.04 26.72
C ARG A 102 0.01 3.90 27.63
N THR A 103 -0.94 3.06 28.07
CA THR A 103 -0.68 1.99 29.04
C THR A 103 -1.10 0.65 28.43
N PRO A 104 -0.22 -0.35 28.39
CA PRO A 104 -0.55 -1.68 27.90
C PRO A 104 -1.57 -2.39 28.81
N ALA A 105 -2.43 -3.19 28.19
CA ALA A 105 -3.41 -4.06 28.80
C ALA A 105 -2.79 -5.36 29.36
N ARG A 106 -1.71 -5.86 28.74
CA ARG A 106 -0.90 -7.02 29.19
C ARG A 106 0.55 -6.84 28.74
N VAL A 107 1.52 -7.32 29.53
CA VAL A 107 2.96 -7.00 29.38
C VAL A 107 3.82 -8.19 29.76
N GLY A 108 4.85 -8.51 28.96
CA GLY A 108 5.81 -9.58 29.24
C GLY A 108 5.10 -10.91 29.54
N ASP A 109 5.64 -11.72 30.45
CA ASP A 109 5.05 -13.04 30.74
C ASP A 109 3.94 -12.99 31.82
N ASN A 110 3.25 -11.84 31.94
CA ASN A 110 2.12 -11.71 32.87
C ASN A 110 0.96 -12.64 32.47
N PRO A 111 0.20 -13.17 33.46
CA PRO A 111 -0.92 -14.07 33.20
C PRO A 111 -2.03 -13.40 32.37
N PRO A 112 -2.89 -14.19 31.70
CA PRO A 112 -4.05 -13.69 30.98
C PRO A 112 -4.95 -12.79 31.85
N VAL A 113 -5.49 -11.73 31.24
CA VAL A 113 -6.28 -10.69 31.92
C VAL A 113 -7.79 -10.88 31.82
N GLY A 114 -8.25 -11.98 31.20
CA GLY A 114 -9.67 -12.32 31.07
C GLY A 114 -10.39 -11.55 29.97
N ARG A 115 -9.66 -11.09 28.94
CA ARG A 115 -10.20 -10.39 27.76
C ARG A 115 -9.67 -11.08 26.51
N SER A 116 -10.52 -11.85 25.84
CA SER A 116 -10.13 -12.73 24.72
C SER A 116 -9.22 -12.07 23.70
N GLU A 117 -9.60 -10.91 23.16
CA GLU A 117 -8.81 -10.18 22.17
C GLU A 117 -7.39 -9.87 22.67
N VAL A 118 -7.28 -9.33 23.90
CA VAL A 118 -5.99 -8.97 24.52
C VAL A 118 -5.16 -10.23 24.79
N ASP A 119 -5.80 -11.28 25.30
CA ASP A 119 -5.09 -12.51 25.68
C ASP A 119 -4.63 -13.30 24.46
N ASN A 120 -5.44 -13.37 23.41
CA ASN A 120 -5.12 -13.97 22.12
C ASN A 120 -3.97 -13.21 21.44
N ALA A 121 -4.12 -11.91 21.18
CA ALA A 121 -3.08 -11.13 20.49
C ALA A 121 -1.74 -11.19 21.24
N HIS A 122 -1.76 -11.22 22.57
CA HIS A 122 -0.57 -11.38 23.39
C HIS A 122 0.07 -12.77 23.25
N ASN A 123 -0.71 -13.83 23.35
CA ASN A 123 -0.23 -15.22 23.24
C ASN A 123 0.28 -15.52 21.82
N PHE A 124 -0.45 -15.13 20.78
CA PHE A 124 -0.06 -15.38 19.39
C PHE A 124 1.14 -14.52 18.94
N THR A 125 1.31 -13.32 19.52
CA THR A 125 2.55 -12.55 19.39
C THR A 125 3.73 -13.29 20.04
N ARG A 126 3.52 -13.97 21.17
CA ARG A 126 4.53 -14.83 21.82
C ARG A 126 4.87 -16.04 20.96
N GLU A 127 3.88 -16.77 20.46
CA GLU A 127 4.10 -17.92 19.57
C GLU A 127 4.84 -17.52 18.29
N THR A 128 4.53 -16.35 17.72
CA THR A 128 5.24 -15.83 16.54
C THR A 128 6.69 -15.44 16.86
N PHE A 129 6.93 -14.77 18.00
CA PHE A 129 8.30 -14.48 18.47
C PHE A 129 9.10 -15.78 18.67
N ASP A 130 8.51 -16.75 19.37
CA ASP A 130 9.16 -18.02 19.70
C ASP A 130 9.44 -18.84 18.43
N TYR A 131 8.56 -18.80 17.42
CA TYR A 131 8.82 -19.40 16.10
C TYR A 131 10.05 -18.76 15.44
N PHE A 132 10.06 -17.43 15.25
CA PHE A 132 11.18 -16.75 14.60
C PHE A 132 12.51 -16.91 15.37
N LEU A 133 12.48 -16.94 16.70
CA LEU A 133 13.66 -17.16 17.52
C LEU A 133 14.16 -18.61 17.46
N ASN A 134 13.30 -19.60 17.68
CA ASN A 134 13.73 -20.99 17.83
C ASN A 134 13.96 -21.70 16.49
N VAL A 135 13.22 -21.34 15.44
CA VAL A 135 13.33 -21.95 14.10
C VAL A 135 14.37 -21.23 13.24
N HIS A 136 14.42 -19.90 13.31
CA HIS A 136 15.25 -19.07 12.40
C HIS A 136 16.38 -18.30 13.09
N GLY A 137 16.54 -18.44 14.41
CA GLY A 137 17.54 -17.72 15.20
C GLY A 137 17.31 -16.21 15.28
N ARG A 138 16.12 -15.72 14.90
CA ARG A 138 15.82 -14.29 14.77
C ARG A 138 15.25 -13.71 16.06
N ASN A 139 15.95 -12.76 16.66
CA ASN A 139 15.50 -12.12 17.90
C ASN A 139 14.53 -10.95 17.61
N SER A 140 13.23 -11.21 17.65
CA SER A 140 12.16 -10.26 17.26
C SER A 140 12.16 -9.88 15.77
N PHE A 141 11.19 -9.07 15.37
CA PHE A 141 10.96 -8.70 13.96
C PHE A 141 12.15 -8.00 13.30
N ASP A 142 12.99 -7.29 14.06
CA ASP A 142 14.16 -6.53 13.58
C ASP A 142 15.51 -7.25 13.81
N ASN A 143 15.49 -8.44 14.41
CA ASN A 143 16.66 -9.18 14.88
C ASN A 143 17.49 -8.46 15.98
N GLN A 144 16.94 -7.45 16.67
CA GLN A 144 17.58 -6.73 17.78
C GLN A 144 16.87 -6.90 19.12
N GLY A 145 15.81 -7.72 19.17
CA GLY A 145 15.01 -7.91 20.38
C GLY A 145 14.10 -6.73 20.71
N THR A 146 13.69 -5.94 19.71
CA THR A 146 12.73 -4.84 19.93
C THR A 146 11.39 -5.38 20.40
N VAL A 147 10.77 -4.65 21.34
CA VAL A 147 9.49 -4.99 21.96
C VAL A 147 8.37 -5.08 20.93
N MET A 148 7.69 -6.21 20.86
CA MET A 148 6.56 -6.46 19.96
C MET A 148 5.27 -5.89 20.56
N ARG A 149 4.75 -4.83 19.92
CA ARG A 149 3.53 -4.13 20.33
C ARG A 149 2.33 -4.53 19.48
N SER A 150 1.27 -5.02 20.14
CA SER A 150 0.04 -5.45 19.50
C SER A 150 -1.16 -4.68 20.07
N THR A 151 -2.07 -4.18 19.24
CA THR A 151 -3.22 -3.38 19.68
C THR A 151 -4.53 -3.98 19.20
N VAL A 152 -5.44 -4.27 20.11
CA VAL A 152 -6.75 -4.86 19.78
C VAL A 152 -7.89 -3.88 19.93
N ASN A 153 -9.07 -4.29 19.43
CA ASN A 153 -10.30 -3.48 19.35
C ASN A 153 -10.08 -2.16 18.58
N TYR A 154 -9.19 -2.16 17.58
CA TYR A 154 -8.80 -0.96 16.84
C TYR A 154 -9.98 -0.41 16.03
N GLY A 155 -10.45 0.80 16.38
CA GLY A 155 -11.63 1.41 15.77
C GLY A 155 -12.95 0.68 16.05
N ARG A 156 -14.07 1.30 15.67
CA ARG A 156 -15.40 0.68 15.80
C ARG A 156 -15.78 -0.02 14.51
N ASN A 157 -16.21 -1.28 14.60
CA ASN A 157 -16.59 -2.12 13.46
C ASN A 157 -15.52 -2.16 12.35
N TYR A 158 -14.25 -2.01 12.72
CA TYR A 158 -13.13 -2.09 11.79
C TYR A 158 -12.89 -3.57 11.47
N VAL A 159 -13.07 -3.95 10.20
CA VAL A 159 -12.88 -5.33 9.74
C VAL A 159 -11.58 -5.42 8.95
N ASN A 160 -10.47 -5.12 9.63
CA ASN A 160 -9.12 -5.39 9.11
C ASN A 160 -8.10 -5.53 10.26
N ALA A 161 -6.96 -6.14 9.93
CA ALA A 161 -5.73 -6.07 10.71
C ALA A 161 -4.63 -5.37 9.87
N PHE A 162 -3.56 -4.91 10.52
CA PHE A 162 -2.38 -4.36 9.82
C PHE A 162 -1.14 -4.25 10.72
N TRP A 163 0.03 -4.34 10.10
CA TRP A 163 1.31 -3.83 10.60
C TRP A 163 1.49 -2.35 10.27
N GLU A 164 1.89 -1.56 11.27
CA GLU A 164 2.27 -0.15 11.11
C GLU A 164 3.80 -0.01 11.27
N GLY A 165 4.48 0.16 10.13
CA GLY A 165 5.94 0.14 10.02
C GLY A 165 6.70 1.44 10.37
N LEU A 166 6.01 2.54 10.70
CA LEU A 166 6.62 3.79 11.18
C LEU A 166 6.65 3.85 12.70
N ASN A 167 5.55 3.42 13.33
CA ASN A 167 5.33 3.43 14.77
C ASN A 167 5.57 2.05 15.43
N LEU A 168 5.85 1.02 14.62
CA LEU A 168 6.30 -0.32 14.99
C LEU A 168 5.31 -1.06 15.90
N TYR A 169 4.07 -1.22 15.42
CA TYR A 169 3.02 -1.98 16.10
C TYR A 169 2.12 -2.74 15.12
N THR A 170 1.50 -3.82 15.57
CA THR A 170 0.38 -4.48 14.87
C THR A 170 -0.96 -4.05 15.46
N ALA A 171 -2.00 -3.95 14.65
CA ALA A 171 -3.35 -3.59 15.09
C ALA A 171 -4.43 -4.50 14.50
N TYR A 172 -5.44 -4.81 15.31
CA TYR A 172 -6.51 -5.75 15.01
C TYR A 172 -7.87 -5.16 15.35
N GLY A 173 -8.80 -5.21 14.41
CA GLY A 173 -10.23 -5.04 14.70
C GLY A 173 -10.76 -6.12 15.65
N THR A 174 -11.90 -5.86 16.30
CA THR A 174 -12.50 -6.83 17.24
C THR A 174 -12.91 -8.13 16.54
N GLY A 175 -12.34 -9.25 16.99
CA GLY A 175 -12.53 -10.58 16.43
C GLY A 175 -11.52 -10.97 15.35
N LEU A 176 -10.45 -10.19 15.17
CA LEU A 176 -9.38 -10.45 14.19
C LEU A 176 -8.03 -10.80 14.83
N ALA A 177 -7.95 -10.82 16.17
CA ALA A 177 -6.79 -11.34 16.91
C ALA A 177 -6.81 -12.88 16.95
N VAL A 178 -6.73 -13.51 15.77
CA VAL A 178 -6.57 -14.96 15.58
C VAL A 178 -5.11 -15.29 15.27
N LYS A 179 -4.73 -16.56 15.37
CA LYS A 179 -3.32 -16.94 15.49
C LYS A 179 -2.50 -16.67 14.24
N ASP A 180 -2.96 -17.18 13.09
CA ASP A 180 -2.32 -17.01 11.80
C ASP A 180 -2.30 -15.52 11.36
N VAL A 181 -3.38 -14.77 11.59
CA VAL A 181 -3.44 -13.32 11.30
C VAL A 181 -2.43 -12.55 12.14
N VAL A 182 -2.33 -12.83 13.44
CA VAL A 182 -1.29 -12.19 14.29
C VAL A 182 0.12 -12.53 13.79
N ALA A 183 0.35 -13.76 13.33
CA ALA A 183 1.62 -14.15 12.74
C ALA A 183 1.90 -13.47 11.38
N HIS A 184 0.88 -13.30 10.54
CA HIS A 184 0.93 -12.61 9.25
C HIS A 184 1.34 -11.13 9.44
N GLU A 185 0.72 -10.40 10.36
CA GLU A 185 1.09 -9.00 10.63
C GLU A 185 2.53 -8.86 11.14
N TRP A 186 2.99 -9.78 12.00
CA TRP A 186 4.38 -9.78 12.44
C TRP A 186 5.38 -10.21 11.36
N ALA A 187 4.95 -10.99 10.37
CA ALA A 187 5.76 -11.35 9.22
C ALA A 187 5.95 -10.18 8.23
N HIS A 188 5.00 -9.25 8.10
CA HIS A 188 5.24 -7.97 7.43
C HIS A 188 6.38 -7.18 8.10
N ALA A 189 6.41 -7.15 9.44
CA ALA A 189 7.48 -6.48 10.19
C ALA A 189 8.85 -7.11 9.92
N VAL A 190 8.93 -8.45 9.83
CA VAL A 190 10.16 -9.17 9.41
C VAL A 190 10.54 -8.82 7.97
N THR A 191 9.58 -8.76 7.05
CA THR A 191 9.81 -8.38 5.65
C THR A 191 10.37 -6.97 5.53
N GLN A 192 9.81 -5.99 6.24
CA GLN A 192 10.33 -4.60 6.27
C GLN A 192 11.79 -4.54 6.76
N HIS A 193 12.15 -5.34 7.77
CA HIS A 193 13.49 -5.36 8.36
C HIS A 193 14.43 -6.40 7.72
N THR A 194 14.14 -6.82 6.48
CA THR A 194 14.95 -7.74 5.68
C THR A 194 14.99 -7.30 4.21
N ALA A 195 14.21 -7.94 3.32
CA ALA A 195 14.13 -7.59 1.91
C ALA A 195 13.49 -6.22 1.64
N ASN A 196 12.68 -5.72 2.57
CA ASN A 196 11.89 -4.50 2.47
C ASN A 196 11.08 -4.43 1.16
N LEU A 197 10.39 -5.53 0.83
CA LEU A 197 9.58 -5.69 -0.38
C LEU A 197 8.55 -4.55 -0.51
N GLU A 198 8.69 -3.75 -1.57
CA GLU A 198 7.76 -2.66 -1.90
C GLU A 198 6.34 -3.21 -1.99
N TYR A 199 5.42 -2.67 -1.19
CA TYR A 199 4.05 -3.18 -1.03
C TYR A 199 3.15 -2.80 -2.22
N ARG A 200 3.50 -3.30 -3.41
CA ARG A 200 2.77 -3.14 -4.68
C ARG A 200 3.11 -4.22 -5.71
N TRP A 201 2.19 -4.52 -6.61
CA TRP A 201 2.40 -5.41 -7.77
C TRP A 201 3.08 -6.74 -7.35
N GLN A 202 4.18 -7.13 -7.99
CA GLN A 202 4.84 -8.42 -7.71
C GLN A 202 5.54 -8.44 -6.35
N SER A 203 6.28 -7.39 -5.99
CA SER A 203 6.97 -7.32 -4.69
C SER A 203 5.97 -7.27 -3.54
N GLY A 204 4.81 -6.64 -3.73
CA GLY A 204 3.71 -6.64 -2.76
C GLY A 204 3.00 -7.97 -2.67
N ALA A 205 2.73 -8.64 -3.80
CA ALA A 205 2.19 -10.00 -3.80
C ALA A 205 3.16 -11.01 -3.14
N LEU A 206 4.48 -10.78 -3.23
CA LEU A 206 5.47 -11.50 -2.43
C LEU A 206 5.41 -11.10 -0.95
N ASN A 207 5.30 -9.83 -0.60
CA ASN A 207 5.21 -9.38 0.80
C ASN A 207 4.01 -10.03 1.52
N GLU A 208 2.85 -10.05 0.86
CA GLU A 208 1.67 -10.82 1.26
C GLU A 208 1.96 -12.32 1.39
N SER A 209 2.52 -12.93 0.34
CA SER A 209 2.76 -14.37 0.31
C SER A 209 3.77 -14.83 1.36
N PHE A 210 4.84 -14.08 1.61
CA PHE A 210 5.79 -14.38 2.69
C PHE A 210 5.14 -14.24 4.07
N SER A 211 4.17 -13.34 4.22
CA SER A 211 3.41 -13.20 5.46
C SER A 211 2.47 -14.39 5.70
N ASP A 212 1.75 -14.83 4.66
CA ASP A 212 0.96 -16.07 4.70
C ASP A 212 1.82 -17.32 4.94
N ILE A 213 3.00 -17.41 4.31
CA ILE A 213 3.94 -18.52 4.47
C ILE A 213 4.37 -18.65 5.92
N PHE A 214 4.80 -17.57 6.58
CA PHE A 214 5.22 -17.64 7.98
C PHE A 214 4.03 -17.79 8.93
N ALA A 215 2.86 -17.23 8.60
CA ALA A 215 1.62 -17.48 9.34
C ALA A 215 1.30 -18.98 9.39
N ALA A 216 1.26 -19.68 8.24
CA ALA A 216 1.00 -21.12 8.15
C ALA A 216 2.12 -22.01 8.73
N MET A 217 3.27 -21.43 9.10
CA MET A 217 4.34 -22.11 9.85
C MET A 217 4.29 -21.87 11.37
N VAL A 218 3.66 -20.78 11.82
CA VAL A 218 3.29 -20.54 13.23
C VAL A 218 2.01 -21.30 13.57
N ASP A 219 1.02 -21.25 12.68
CA ASP A 219 -0.18 -22.06 12.72
C ASP A 219 -0.10 -23.22 11.72
N ARG A 220 0.36 -24.37 12.19
CA ARG A 220 0.80 -25.48 11.33
C ARG A 220 -0.32 -26.45 10.96
N ASP A 221 -1.51 -26.30 11.54
CA ASP A 221 -2.53 -27.34 11.55
C ASP A 221 -3.16 -27.58 10.17
N ASP A 222 -3.25 -26.54 9.32
CA ASP A 222 -3.63 -26.70 7.92
C ASP A 222 -2.87 -25.76 6.92
N TRP A 223 -3.61 -25.16 5.99
CA TRP A 223 -3.19 -24.35 4.84
C TRP A 223 -4.24 -23.27 4.46
N LEU A 224 -5.20 -22.99 5.33
CA LEU A 224 -6.10 -21.85 5.27
C LEU A 224 -5.41 -20.65 5.95
N LEU A 225 -5.96 -19.45 5.72
CA LEU A 225 -5.61 -18.25 6.48
C LEU A 225 -6.91 -17.56 6.93
N GLY A 226 -6.99 -17.21 8.21
CA GLY A 226 -8.09 -16.51 8.85
C GLY A 226 -9.32 -17.39 9.11
N GLU A 227 -9.18 -18.71 9.14
CA GLU A 227 -10.27 -19.67 9.38
C GLU A 227 -10.87 -19.60 10.80
N ASP A 228 -10.07 -19.19 11.79
CA ASP A 228 -10.52 -18.90 13.15
C ASP A 228 -11.32 -17.58 13.28
N ILE A 229 -11.37 -16.75 12.22
CA ILE A 229 -12.13 -15.49 12.24
C ILE A 229 -13.64 -15.80 12.25
N PRO A 230 -14.45 -15.14 13.09
CA PRO A 230 -15.90 -15.30 13.05
C PRO A 230 -16.46 -15.02 11.65
N SER A 231 -16.95 -16.04 10.93
CA SER A 231 -17.38 -15.99 9.52
C SER A 231 -18.33 -14.83 9.14
N ARG A 232 -19.09 -14.29 10.11
CA ARG A 232 -19.87 -13.04 9.97
C ARG A 232 -19.04 -11.81 9.56
N LEU A 233 -17.75 -11.80 9.87
CA LEU A 233 -16.77 -10.76 9.48
C LEU A 233 -16.23 -11.03 8.07
N LEU A 234 -16.19 -12.30 7.65
CA LEU A 234 -15.76 -12.75 6.32
C LEU A 234 -16.91 -12.82 5.29
N GLY A 235 -18.02 -12.14 5.54
CA GLY A 235 -19.20 -12.17 4.65
C GLY A 235 -19.88 -13.54 4.53
N GLY A 236 -19.57 -14.49 5.43
CA GLY A 236 -20.06 -15.87 5.40
C GLY A 236 -19.06 -16.90 4.86
N ALA A 237 -17.87 -16.48 4.42
CA ALA A 237 -16.77 -17.41 4.13
C ALA A 237 -16.21 -18.04 5.43
N ASP A 238 -15.56 -19.19 5.27
CA ASP A 238 -14.92 -19.99 6.31
C ASP A 238 -13.42 -19.70 6.49
N ALA A 239 -12.78 -19.01 5.55
CA ALA A 239 -11.42 -18.46 5.65
C ALA A 239 -11.27 -17.24 4.74
N ILE A 240 -10.16 -16.49 4.85
CA ILE A 240 -9.80 -15.40 3.91
C ILE A 240 -9.15 -15.97 2.65
N ARG A 241 -8.22 -16.92 2.82
CA ARG A 241 -7.39 -17.48 1.74
C ARG A 241 -7.15 -18.98 1.95
N SER A 242 -6.64 -19.64 0.92
CA SER A 242 -6.07 -20.98 1.02
C SER A 242 -4.79 -21.07 0.20
N MET A 243 -3.71 -21.56 0.81
CA MET A 243 -2.47 -21.84 0.10
C MET A 243 -2.58 -23.11 -0.76
N SER A 244 -3.36 -24.09 -0.31
CA SER A 244 -3.56 -25.35 -1.04
C SER A 244 -4.55 -25.25 -2.19
N ASN A 245 -5.52 -24.33 -2.12
CA ASN A 245 -6.48 -24.06 -3.19
C ASN A 245 -6.89 -22.57 -3.25
N PRO A 246 -6.02 -21.68 -3.78
CA PRO A 246 -6.29 -20.22 -3.81
C PRO A 246 -7.58 -19.85 -4.55
N GLU A 247 -7.95 -20.62 -5.57
CA GLU A 247 -9.12 -20.36 -6.42
C GLU A 247 -10.45 -20.46 -5.66
N ALA A 248 -10.51 -21.27 -4.60
CA ALA A 248 -11.69 -21.36 -3.73
C ALA A 248 -12.03 -20.01 -3.05
N TYR A 249 -11.04 -19.14 -2.90
CA TYR A 249 -11.14 -17.81 -2.28
C TYR A 249 -10.88 -16.68 -3.29
N GLY A 250 -11.00 -16.97 -4.60
CA GLY A 250 -10.91 -15.97 -5.67
C GLY A 250 -9.50 -15.49 -6.02
N GLN A 251 -8.45 -16.14 -5.52
CA GLN A 251 -7.06 -15.86 -5.88
C GLN A 251 -6.60 -16.79 -7.02
N PRO A 252 -5.78 -16.31 -7.99
CA PRO A 252 -5.14 -17.20 -8.96
C PRO A 252 -4.14 -18.16 -8.30
N ALA A 253 -4.16 -19.43 -8.72
CA ALA A 253 -3.15 -20.44 -8.33
C ALA A 253 -2.01 -20.58 -9.35
N HIS A 254 -2.18 -20.03 -10.57
CA HIS A 254 -1.22 -20.11 -11.69
C HIS A 254 -0.99 -18.72 -12.31
N THR A 255 0.20 -18.48 -12.88
CA THR A 255 0.52 -17.18 -13.50
C THR A 255 -0.28 -16.84 -14.76
N ASP A 256 -0.89 -17.84 -15.42
CA ASP A 256 -1.78 -17.60 -16.56
C ASP A 256 -3.04 -16.82 -16.15
N ASP A 257 -3.44 -16.96 -14.88
CA ASP A 257 -4.58 -16.26 -14.28
C ASP A 257 -4.20 -14.95 -13.58
N TRP A 258 -2.96 -14.46 -13.74
CA TRP A 258 -2.46 -13.22 -13.16
C TRP A 258 -3.46 -12.07 -13.36
N LYS A 259 -3.93 -11.48 -12.25
CA LYS A 259 -4.91 -10.40 -12.28
C LYS A 259 -4.20 -9.06 -12.45
N ARG A 260 -4.32 -8.48 -13.65
CA ARG A 260 -4.02 -7.06 -13.93
C ARG A 260 -5.09 -6.22 -13.23
N THR A 261 -4.67 -5.32 -12.35
CA THR A 261 -5.53 -4.39 -11.61
C THR A 261 -4.65 -3.31 -11.00
N CYS A 262 -5.22 -2.13 -10.72
CA CYS A 262 -4.55 -1.04 -10.03
C CYS A 262 -5.08 -0.81 -8.61
N SER A 263 -6.28 -1.32 -8.32
CA SER A 263 -6.79 -1.50 -6.95
C SER A 263 -5.90 -2.44 -6.14
N ASN A 264 -6.10 -2.49 -4.83
CA ASN A 264 -5.41 -3.45 -3.95
C ASN A 264 -3.87 -3.40 -4.10
N ASN A 265 -3.30 -2.20 -4.13
CA ASN A 265 -1.88 -1.95 -4.39
C ASN A 265 -1.36 -2.66 -5.66
N GLN A 266 -2.18 -2.71 -6.71
CA GLN A 266 -1.92 -3.47 -7.95
C GLN A 266 -2.00 -5.00 -7.75
N GLY A 267 -3.01 -5.43 -6.99
CA GLY A 267 -3.38 -6.83 -6.78
C GLY A 267 -2.52 -7.62 -5.80
N VAL A 268 -1.99 -7.02 -4.73
CA VAL A 268 -1.07 -7.69 -3.79
C VAL A 268 -1.73 -8.88 -3.09
N HIS A 269 -2.84 -8.66 -2.39
CA HIS A 269 -3.61 -9.74 -1.72
C HIS A 269 -4.28 -10.69 -2.72
N THR A 270 -4.34 -10.35 -4.02
CA THR A 270 -4.94 -11.20 -5.05
C THR A 270 -3.90 -12.17 -5.61
N ASN A 271 -2.80 -11.62 -6.15
CA ASN A 271 -1.79 -12.41 -6.86
C ASN A 271 -0.81 -13.15 -5.91
N SER A 272 -0.88 -12.94 -4.59
CA SER A 272 -0.13 -13.71 -3.59
C SER A 272 -0.46 -15.21 -3.63
N GLY A 273 -1.70 -15.57 -4.00
CA GLY A 273 -2.16 -16.96 -4.15
C GLY A 273 -1.24 -17.83 -5.01
N ILE A 274 -0.62 -17.27 -6.05
CA ILE A 274 0.30 -17.98 -6.96
C ILE A 274 1.55 -18.45 -6.19
N THR A 275 2.12 -17.59 -5.34
CA THR A 275 3.33 -17.93 -4.57
C THR A 275 2.99 -18.74 -3.32
N ASN A 276 1.82 -18.52 -2.72
CA ASN A 276 1.28 -19.38 -1.67
C ASN A 276 1.13 -20.83 -2.16
N HIS A 277 0.59 -21.03 -3.37
CA HIS A 277 0.44 -22.36 -3.95
C HIS A 277 1.78 -22.99 -4.31
N ALA A 278 2.74 -22.21 -4.82
CA ALA A 278 4.11 -22.69 -5.01
C ALA A 278 4.71 -23.20 -3.68
N TYR A 279 4.58 -22.44 -2.60
CA TYR A 279 5.07 -22.83 -1.28
C TYR A 279 4.38 -24.09 -0.75
N TYR A 280 3.04 -24.16 -0.85
CA TYR A 280 2.27 -25.35 -0.48
C TYR A 280 2.79 -26.62 -1.19
N LEU A 281 3.03 -26.55 -2.50
CA LEU A 281 3.53 -27.67 -3.30
C LEU A 281 4.96 -28.08 -2.88
N ILE A 282 5.82 -27.10 -2.61
CA ILE A 282 7.20 -27.33 -2.14
C ILE A 282 7.18 -27.99 -0.76
N ALA A 283 6.47 -27.41 0.20
CA ALA A 283 6.37 -27.91 1.57
C ALA A 283 5.66 -29.29 1.66
N THR A 284 4.74 -29.58 0.75
CA THR A 284 4.12 -30.92 0.63
C THR A 284 5.11 -31.97 0.12
N ASN A 285 6.10 -31.58 -0.70
CA ASN A 285 7.11 -32.48 -1.26
C ASN A 285 8.27 -32.73 -0.28
N ILE A 286 8.83 -31.67 0.32
CA ILE A 286 10.05 -31.76 1.17
C ILE A 286 9.81 -31.53 2.67
N GLY A 287 8.57 -31.30 3.08
CA GLY A 287 8.18 -31.00 4.46
C GLY A 287 8.22 -29.51 4.79
N LYS A 288 7.30 -29.07 5.67
CA LYS A 288 7.22 -27.69 6.20
C LYS A 288 8.59 -27.23 6.74
N ASP A 289 9.26 -28.04 7.55
CA ASP A 289 10.53 -27.76 8.22
C ASP A 289 11.71 -27.40 7.27
N LYS A 290 11.75 -27.96 6.06
CA LYS A 290 12.78 -27.60 5.06
C LYS A 290 12.35 -26.42 4.21
N ALA A 291 11.09 -26.36 3.83
CA ALA A 291 10.54 -25.27 3.04
C ALA A 291 10.62 -23.92 3.77
N GLU A 292 10.33 -23.89 5.08
CA GLU A 292 10.39 -22.67 5.89
C GLU A 292 11.81 -22.09 5.99
N GLN A 293 12.84 -22.96 6.09
CA GLN A 293 14.26 -22.56 6.11
C GLN A 293 14.70 -21.98 4.75
N ILE A 294 14.29 -22.61 3.66
CA ILE A 294 14.57 -22.13 2.29
C ILE A 294 13.92 -20.76 2.07
N PHE A 295 12.65 -20.59 2.44
CA PHE A 295 11.93 -19.34 2.23
C PHE A 295 12.40 -18.23 3.19
N TYR A 296 12.72 -18.54 4.45
CA TYR A 296 13.35 -17.57 5.35
C TYR A 296 14.70 -17.09 4.81
N ARG A 297 15.56 -18.01 4.31
CA ARG A 297 16.83 -17.61 3.67
C ARG A 297 16.59 -16.85 2.36
N ALA A 298 15.60 -17.21 1.56
CA ALA A 298 15.22 -16.48 0.35
C ALA A 298 14.91 -15.01 0.66
N LEU A 299 14.02 -14.77 1.64
CA LEU A 299 13.64 -13.43 2.09
C LEU A 299 14.80 -12.65 2.71
N THR A 300 15.59 -13.28 3.57
CA THR A 300 16.57 -12.56 4.40
C THR A 300 17.95 -12.36 3.76
N VAL A 301 18.29 -13.11 2.70
CA VAL A 301 19.62 -13.07 2.07
C VAL A 301 19.58 -12.59 0.61
N TYR A 302 18.53 -12.89 -0.16
CA TYR A 302 18.54 -12.68 -1.61
C TYR A 302 17.47 -11.72 -2.14
N LEU A 303 16.28 -11.68 -1.52
CA LEU A 303 15.22 -10.77 -1.95
C LEU A 303 15.57 -9.31 -1.66
N GLN A 304 15.09 -8.44 -2.54
CA GLN A 304 15.34 -7.00 -2.55
C GLN A 304 14.00 -6.25 -2.70
N PRO A 305 13.93 -4.94 -2.44
CA PRO A 305 12.66 -4.22 -2.41
C PRO A 305 11.79 -4.36 -3.66
N ARG A 306 12.40 -4.52 -4.84
CA ARG A 306 11.72 -4.64 -6.14
C ARG A 306 11.69 -6.04 -6.73
N SER A 307 11.93 -7.07 -5.92
CA SER A 307 11.96 -8.46 -6.42
C SER A 307 10.62 -8.87 -7.05
N SER A 308 10.73 -9.48 -8.23
CA SER A 308 9.64 -10.08 -9.00
C SER A 308 9.39 -11.54 -8.58
N LEU A 309 8.30 -12.16 -9.05
CA LEU A 309 8.05 -13.59 -8.74
C LEU A 309 9.18 -14.49 -9.28
N ARG A 310 9.80 -14.10 -10.40
CA ARG A 310 10.99 -14.77 -10.94
C ARG A 310 12.18 -14.67 -9.98
N ASP A 311 12.35 -13.52 -9.33
CA ASP A 311 13.43 -13.32 -8.36
C ASP A 311 13.16 -14.11 -7.08
N ALA A 312 11.90 -14.32 -6.68
CA ALA A 312 11.54 -15.25 -5.61
C ALA A 312 11.89 -16.71 -5.94
N ARG A 313 11.62 -17.18 -7.17
CA ARG A 313 12.12 -18.50 -7.62
C ARG A 313 13.65 -18.56 -7.57
N ALA A 314 14.36 -17.54 -8.05
CA ALA A 314 15.82 -17.52 -8.06
C ALA A 314 16.41 -17.48 -6.64
N ALA A 315 15.80 -16.71 -5.73
CA ALA A 315 16.16 -16.63 -4.32
C ALA A 315 15.94 -17.96 -3.60
N ALA A 316 14.79 -18.61 -3.80
CA ALA A 316 14.49 -19.92 -3.21
C ALA A 316 15.41 -21.03 -3.73
N LEU A 317 15.73 -21.04 -5.04
CA LEU A 317 16.70 -21.99 -5.61
C LEU A 317 18.12 -21.76 -5.06
N SER A 318 18.52 -20.50 -4.88
CA SER A 318 19.81 -20.15 -4.27
C SER A 318 19.86 -20.57 -2.81
N ALA A 319 18.79 -20.31 -2.05
CA ALA A 319 18.65 -20.72 -0.67
C ALA A 319 18.66 -22.25 -0.49
N ALA A 320 17.99 -23.00 -1.37
CA ALA A 320 18.02 -24.46 -1.37
C ALA A 320 19.44 -24.99 -1.65
N ALA A 321 20.13 -24.44 -2.65
CA ALA A 321 21.51 -24.83 -2.97
C ALA A 321 22.51 -24.53 -1.84
N ASP A 322 22.31 -23.43 -1.10
CA ASP A 322 23.13 -23.05 0.05
C ASP A 322 22.89 -23.94 1.29
N LEU A 323 21.67 -24.47 1.47
CA LEU A 323 21.26 -25.23 2.66
C LEU A 323 21.38 -26.75 2.50
N TYR A 324 21.14 -27.27 1.29
CA TYR A 324 20.98 -28.70 1.00
C TYR A 324 21.75 -29.18 -0.23
N GLU A 325 22.71 -28.38 -0.72
CA GLU A 325 23.43 -28.58 -1.98
C GLU A 325 22.54 -28.42 -3.24
N ARG A 326 23.22 -28.25 -4.39
CA ARG A 326 22.54 -28.04 -5.67
C ARG A 326 22.10 -29.37 -6.27
N ASP A 327 20.94 -29.36 -6.93
CA ASP A 327 20.35 -30.50 -7.64
C ASP A 327 19.90 -31.68 -6.74
N ASP A 328 19.94 -31.54 -5.40
CA ASP A 328 19.30 -32.46 -4.45
C ASP A 328 17.76 -32.24 -4.38
N VAL A 329 17.06 -33.10 -3.63
CA VAL A 329 15.60 -33.17 -3.59
C VAL A 329 14.92 -31.85 -3.23
N GLU A 330 15.52 -31.02 -2.37
CA GLU A 330 15.04 -29.68 -2.02
C GLU A 330 15.14 -28.71 -3.18
N TYR A 331 16.28 -28.67 -3.86
CA TYR A 331 16.48 -27.82 -5.03
C TYR A 331 15.51 -28.20 -6.15
N VAL A 332 15.34 -29.51 -6.38
CA VAL A 332 14.41 -30.06 -7.38
C VAL A 332 12.95 -29.76 -7.02
N ALA A 333 12.56 -29.91 -5.75
CA ALA A 333 11.20 -29.58 -5.30
C ALA A 333 10.88 -28.09 -5.45
N VAL A 334 11.83 -27.21 -5.12
CA VAL A 334 11.70 -25.76 -5.34
C VAL A 334 11.54 -25.44 -6.83
N ASP A 335 12.35 -26.02 -7.71
CA ASP A 335 12.19 -25.80 -9.16
C ASP A 335 10.81 -26.26 -9.66
N GLN A 336 10.38 -27.45 -9.23
CA GLN A 336 9.09 -28.04 -9.62
C GLN A 336 7.90 -27.22 -9.11
N GLY A 337 7.90 -26.78 -7.84
CA GLY A 337 6.79 -26.03 -7.26
C GLY A 337 6.57 -24.68 -7.93
N PHE A 338 7.64 -23.90 -8.15
CA PHE A 338 7.51 -22.63 -8.89
C PHE A 338 7.12 -22.85 -10.36
N ARG A 339 7.65 -23.89 -11.02
CA ARG A 339 7.29 -24.19 -12.41
C ARG A 339 5.86 -24.70 -12.56
N TYR A 340 5.32 -25.40 -11.55
CA TYR A 340 3.94 -25.86 -11.54
C TYR A 340 2.95 -24.69 -11.56
N VAL A 341 3.26 -23.59 -10.86
CA VAL A 341 2.45 -22.36 -10.87
C VAL A 341 2.80 -21.40 -12.03
N GLY A 342 3.62 -21.82 -12.99
CA GLY A 342 3.98 -21.05 -14.19
C GLY A 342 5.14 -20.04 -14.02
N ILE A 343 5.71 -19.93 -12.81
CA ILE A 343 6.88 -19.06 -12.55
C ILE A 343 8.14 -19.74 -13.08
N THR A 344 8.52 -19.41 -14.32
CA THR A 344 9.76 -19.87 -14.96
C THR A 344 10.81 -18.75 -15.04
N SER A 345 12.05 -19.06 -15.43
CA SER A 345 13.08 -18.03 -15.67
C SER A 345 12.73 -17.02 -16.76
N ASN A 346 11.83 -17.39 -17.66
CA ASN A 346 11.46 -16.59 -18.83
C ASN A 346 10.06 -15.97 -18.68
N TRP A 347 9.35 -16.29 -17.59
CA TRP A 347 8.07 -15.67 -17.30
C TRP A 347 8.27 -14.19 -16.92
N ASN A 348 7.35 -13.38 -17.41
CA ASN A 348 7.12 -12.01 -16.96
C ASN A 348 5.59 -11.84 -16.92
N PRO A 349 5.02 -11.11 -15.95
CA PRO A 349 3.60 -10.84 -15.96
C PRO A 349 3.22 -9.98 -17.17
N PRO A 350 1.94 -9.96 -17.57
CA PRO A 350 1.40 -8.90 -18.41
C PRO A 350 1.78 -7.52 -17.84
N THR A 351 2.06 -6.56 -18.71
CA THR A 351 2.29 -5.17 -18.29
C THR A 351 1.06 -4.64 -17.56
N ASN A 352 1.24 -4.00 -16.42
CA ASN A 352 0.18 -3.38 -15.63
C ASN A 352 0.43 -1.86 -15.67
N ASN A 353 -0.42 -1.07 -16.32
CA ASN A 353 -0.09 0.34 -16.62
C ASN A 353 -0.70 1.30 -15.60
N CYS A 354 -0.55 0.96 -14.32
CA CYS A 354 -1.18 1.64 -13.19
C CYS A 354 -0.64 3.04 -12.86
N SER A 355 -0.06 3.74 -13.84
CA SER A 355 -0.06 5.19 -13.86
C SER A 355 -1.51 5.70 -13.76
N CYS A 356 -1.78 6.52 -12.75
CA CYS A 356 -3.03 7.26 -12.63
C CYS A 356 -3.28 8.05 -13.94
N ALA A 357 -4.48 8.04 -14.51
CA ALA A 357 -4.70 8.67 -15.82
C ALA A 357 -4.34 10.17 -15.84
N ALA A 358 -4.62 10.88 -14.73
CA ALA A 358 -4.17 12.27 -14.54
C ALA A 358 -2.64 12.41 -14.57
N THR A 359 -1.90 11.40 -14.09
CA THR A 359 -0.43 11.40 -14.09
C THR A 359 0.18 11.22 -15.47
N GLN A 360 -0.50 10.49 -16.38
CA GLN A 360 -0.12 10.42 -17.78
C GLN A 360 -0.28 11.79 -18.48
N VAL A 361 -1.36 12.51 -18.17
CA VAL A 361 -1.58 13.89 -18.65
C VAL A 361 -0.51 14.84 -18.09
N LEU A 362 -0.28 14.82 -16.78
CA LEU A 362 0.68 15.72 -16.10
C LEU A 362 2.14 15.51 -16.53
N ALA A 363 2.47 14.35 -17.11
CA ALA A 363 3.79 14.09 -17.71
C ALA A 363 3.96 14.75 -19.10
N GLU A 364 2.88 15.09 -19.80
CA GLU A 364 2.91 15.70 -21.13
C GLU A 364 3.15 17.22 -21.04
N ARG A 365 4.44 17.60 -21.05
CA ARG A 365 4.89 18.98 -20.85
C ARG A 365 4.22 20.02 -21.75
N SER A 366 3.77 19.64 -22.95
CA SER A 366 3.17 20.59 -23.88
C SER A 366 1.80 21.12 -23.45
N LEU A 367 1.15 20.47 -22.47
CA LEU A 367 -0.20 20.82 -21.98
C LEU A 367 -0.19 21.77 -20.77
N PHE A 368 0.99 22.05 -20.19
CA PHE A 368 1.15 22.88 -18.99
C PHE A 368 2.18 23.99 -19.22
N ALA A 369 2.01 25.13 -18.53
CA ALA A 369 2.89 26.28 -18.69
C ALA A 369 4.35 25.99 -18.28
N ASN A 370 4.55 25.05 -17.35
CA ASN A 370 5.83 24.50 -16.94
C ASN A 370 5.63 23.31 -15.98
N ALA A 371 6.72 22.63 -15.63
CA ALA A 371 6.73 21.50 -14.71
C ALA A 371 6.32 21.83 -13.27
N VAL A 372 6.43 23.10 -12.82
CA VAL A 372 5.96 23.51 -11.48
C VAL A 372 4.45 23.38 -11.41
N GLN A 373 3.75 23.84 -12.45
CA GLN A 373 2.30 23.79 -12.51
C GLN A 373 1.81 22.34 -12.48
N ALA A 374 2.40 21.45 -13.29
CA ALA A 374 2.06 20.03 -13.28
C ALA A 374 2.35 19.37 -11.91
N LEU A 375 3.45 19.74 -11.25
CA LEU A 375 3.83 19.24 -9.93
C LEU A 375 2.92 19.77 -8.79
N ASP A 376 2.50 21.05 -8.85
CA ASP A 376 1.59 21.61 -7.85
C ASP A 376 0.18 20.99 -7.99
N ILE A 377 -0.33 20.82 -9.22
CA ILE A 377 -1.57 20.06 -9.49
C ILE A 377 -1.46 18.62 -8.95
N ALA A 378 -0.36 17.93 -9.24
CA ALA A 378 -0.11 16.59 -8.75
C ALA A 378 -0.20 16.52 -7.21
N ILE A 379 0.46 17.45 -6.51
CA ILE A 379 0.44 17.51 -5.05
C ILE A 379 -0.99 17.78 -4.54
N THR A 380 -1.73 18.71 -5.15
CA THR A 380 -3.13 18.98 -4.80
C THR A 380 -4.01 17.72 -4.88
N LEU A 381 -3.90 16.94 -5.96
CA LEU A 381 -4.67 15.69 -6.13
C LEU A 381 -4.37 14.67 -5.03
N TYR A 382 -3.08 14.49 -4.68
CA TYR A 382 -2.67 13.61 -3.59
C TYR A 382 -3.18 14.11 -2.22
N GLN A 383 -3.15 15.42 -1.97
CA GLN A 383 -3.69 16.00 -0.72
C GLN A 383 -5.20 15.77 -0.60
N VAL A 384 -5.99 16.04 -1.65
CA VAL A 384 -7.44 15.77 -1.65
C VAL A 384 -7.71 14.28 -1.43
N ARG A 385 -6.99 13.38 -2.11
CA ARG A 385 -7.10 11.93 -1.91
C ARG A 385 -6.87 11.54 -0.44
N ASP A 386 -5.70 11.88 0.10
CA ASP A 386 -5.24 11.36 1.39
C ASP A 386 -5.90 12.04 2.60
N GLN A 387 -6.32 13.31 2.46
CA GLN A 387 -6.83 14.12 3.57
C GLN A 387 -8.35 14.29 3.55
N VAL A 388 -8.97 14.28 2.37
CA VAL A 388 -10.40 14.56 2.20
C VAL A 388 -11.18 13.31 1.83
N MET A 389 -10.70 12.53 0.85
CA MET A 389 -11.43 11.36 0.36
C MET A 389 -11.33 10.15 1.29
N ASP A 390 -10.12 9.80 1.74
CA ASP A 390 -9.88 8.60 2.54
C ASP A 390 -10.59 8.63 3.91
N GLY A 391 -10.95 9.83 4.39
CA GLY A 391 -11.75 10.05 5.59
C GLY A 391 -13.22 9.65 5.47
N GLU A 392 -13.79 9.64 4.25
CA GLU A 392 -15.23 9.50 4.02
C GLU A 392 -15.58 8.33 3.10
N ALA A 393 -16.68 7.63 3.40
CA ALA A 393 -17.11 6.46 2.62
C ALA A 393 -17.39 6.79 1.14
N LEU A 394 -17.80 8.03 0.88
CA LEU A 394 -18.04 8.53 -0.47
C LEU A 394 -16.74 8.66 -1.27
N GLY A 395 -15.69 9.24 -0.65
CA GLY A 395 -14.38 9.38 -1.26
C GLY A 395 -13.72 8.02 -1.52
N GLN A 396 -13.79 7.10 -0.55
CA GLN A 396 -13.28 5.73 -0.72
C GLN A 396 -13.90 5.02 -1.94
N ARG A 397 -15.21 5.19 -2.20
CA ARG A 397 -15.88 4.66 -3.40
C ARG A 397 -15.28 5.23 -4.69
N TYR A 398 -14.96 6.52 -4.73
CA TYR A 398 -14.52 7.19 -5.95
C TYR A 398 -13.07 6.95 -6.27
N ARG A 399 -12.25 6.86 -5.21
CA ARG A 399 -10.91 6.33 -5.31
C ARG A 399 -10.94 4.90 -5.89
N ALA A 400 -11.80 4.02 -5.39
CA ALA A 400 -11.91 2.65 -5.89
C ALA A 400 -12.33 2.59 -7.38
N LEU A 401 -13.35 3.34 -7.78
CA LEU A 401 -13.81 3.37 -9.17
C LEU A 401 -12.80 4.04 -10.12
N TYR A 402 -12.11 5.08 -9.67
CA TYR A 402 -11.01 5.66 -10.43
C TYR A 402 -9.87 4.64 -10.60
N GLU A 403 -9.46 3.97 -9.52
CA GLU A 403 -8.41 2.94 -9.55
C GLU A 403 -8.80 1.75 -10.44
N GLU A 404 -10.07 1.35 -10.46
CA GLU A 404 -10.61 0.30 -11.33
C GLU A 404 -10.54 0.71 -12.81
N GLN A 405 -10.87 1.95 -13.14
CA GLN A 405 -10.98 2.44 -14.52
C GLN A 405 -9.71 3.13 -15.04
N SER A 406 -8.71 3.42 -14.19
CA SER A 406 -7.55 4.28 -14.51
C SER A 406 -6.77 3.84 -15.75
N ASP A 407 -6.55 2.54 -15.93
CA ASP A 407 -5.86 1.99 -17.11
C ASP A 407 -6.59 2.38 -18.40
N ARG A 408 -7.93 2.27 -18.39
CA ARG A 408 -8.79 2.56 -19.56
C ARG A 408 -8.96 4.06 -19.79
N ILE A 409 -9.14 4.83 -18.73
CA ILE A 409 -9.17 6.30 -18.81
C ILE A 409 -7.85 6.81 -19.42
N GLY A 410 -6.72 6.28 -18.95
CA GLY A 410 -5.39 6.62 -19.45
C GLY A 410 -5.16 6.23 -20.92
N GLU A 411 -5.53 5.01 -21.31
CA GLU A 411 -5.48 4.56 -22.71
C GLU A 411 -6.23 5.50 -23.65
N LEU A 412 -7.49 5.84 -23.32
CA LEU A 412 -8.32 6.72 -24.14
C LEU A 412 -7.72 8.13 -24.24
N ILE A 413 -7.28 8.69 -23.11
CA ILE A 413 -6.63 10.01 -23.03
C ILE A 413 -5.32 10.06 -23.84
N LEU A 414 -4.47 9.03 -23.77
CA LEU A 414 -3.22 8.99 -24.52
C LEU A 414 -3.40 8.67 -26.01
N SER A 415 -4.52 8.03 -26.38
CA SER A 415 -4.85 7.74 -27.78
C SER A 415 -5.50 8.92 -28.53
N ASP A 416 -6.09 9.89 -27.83
CA ASP A 416 -6.77 11.05 -28.42
C ASP A 416 -6.28 12.39 -27.85
N THR A 417 -5.73 13.24 -28.71
CA THR A 417 -5.15 14.54 -28.33
C THR A 417 -6.17 15.57 -27.85
N ALA A 418 -7.45 15.43 -28.22
CA ALA A 418 -8.51 16.30 -27.73
C ALA A 418 -8.95 15.89 -26.32
N LEU A 419 -9.10 14.58 -26.04
CA LEU A 419 -9.31 14.08 -24.66
C LEU A 419 -8.15 14.48 -23.75
N SER A 420 -6.91 14.37 -24.22
CA SER A 420 -5.72 14.80 -23.47
C SER A 420 -5.75 16.30 -23.14
N ALA A 421 -6.13 17.15 -24.09
CA ALA A 421 -6.27 18.58 -23.88
C ALA A 421 -7.44 18.93 -22.92
N GLN A 422 -8.57 18.23 -23.01
CA GLN A 422 -9.70 18.40 -22.08
C GLN A 422 -9.33 18.01 -20.65
N ALA A 423 -8.66 16.86 -20.47
CA ALA A 423 -8.18 16.41 -19.17
C ALA A 423 -7.18 17.42 -18.56
N ALA A 424 -6.22 17.92 -19.35
CA ALA A 424 -5.28 18.93 -18.90
C ALA A 424 -5.96 20.27 -18.55
N HIS A 425 -6.99 20.68 -19.29
CA HIS A 425 -7.77 21.87 -18.98
C HIS A 425 -8.51 21.73 -17.65
N LEU A 426 -9.24 20.63 -17.46
CA LEU A 426 -10.00 20.34 -16.24
C LEU A 426 -9.09 20.28 -14.99
N LEU A 427 -7.93 19.63 -15.12
CA LEU A 427 -6.91 19.59 -14.07
C LEU A 427 -6.35 20.98 -13.72
N GLN A 428 -6.29 21.91 -14.69
CA GLN A 428 -5.82 23.27 -14.45
C GLN A 428 -6.91 24.19 -13.88
N SER A 429 -8.16 24.10 -14.36
CA SER A 429 -9.25 24.98 -13.91
C SER A 429 -9.72 24.65 -12.49
N THR A 430 -9.75 23.37 -12.13
CA THR A 430 -10.27 22.91 -10.82
C THR A 430 -9.22 22.88 -9.71
N GLN A 431 -7.92 22.99 -10.02
CA GLN A 431 -6.85 22.90 -9.01
C GLN A 431 -6.96 23.93 -7.87
N PRO A 432 -7.27 25.22 -8.09
CA PRO A 432 -7.45 26.17 -6.99
C PRO A 432 -8.59 25.75 -6.05
N GLY A 433 -9.68 25.22 -6.62
CA GLY A 433 -10.82 24.66 -5.89
C GLY A 433 -10.44 23.44 -5.05
N MET A 434 -9.77 22.47 -5.67
CA MET A 434 -9.25 21.27 -4.98
C MET A 434 -8.23 21.63 -3.89
N GLN A 435 -7.38 22.63 -4.10
CA GLN A 435 -6.46 23.12 -3.07
C GLN A 435 -7.24 23.78 -1.92
N SER A 436 -8.32 24.52 -2.21
CA SER A 436 -9.17 25.10 -1.17
C SER A 436 -9.91 24.05 -0.32
N LEU A 437 -10.18 22.88 -0.91
CA LEU A 437 -10.78 21.74 -0.23
C LEU A 437 -9.79 21.00 0.67
N ALA A 438 -8.51 20.92 0.28
CA ALA A 438 -7.45 20.32 1.08
C ALA A 438 -6.91 21.25 2.20
N ASP A 439 -6.71 22.53 1.89
CA ASP A 439 -6.13 23.51 2.82
C ASP A 439 -7.22 24.20 3.66
N ALA A 440 -7.39 23.80 4.92
CA ALA A 440 -8.35 24.39 5.87
C ALA A 440 -8.19 25.91 6.18
N ASN A 441 -7.22 26.59 5.55
CA ASN A 441 -6.97 28.04 5.66
C ASN A 441 -6.89 28.75 4.28
N ALA A 442 -7.19 28.07 3.17
CA ALA A 442 -7.20 28.68 1.85
C ALA A 442 -8.41 29.60 1.65
N ALA A 443 -8.35 30.46 0.63
CA ALA A 443 -9.51 31.22 0.19
C ALA A 443 -10.56 30.24 -0.37
N ALA A 444 -11.82 30.42 0.00
CA ALA A 444 -12.90 29.55 -0.45
C ALA A 444 -13.22 29.83 -1.93
N GLU A 445 -12.78 28.92 -2.80
CA GLU A 445 -13.09 28.94 -4.22
C GLU A 445 -14.48 28.33 -4.48
N ILE A 446 -15.15 28.80 -5.53
CA ILE A 446 -16.53 28.44 -5.88
C ILE A 446 -16.56 27.58 -7.14
N VAL A 447 -17.37 26.52 -7.13
CA VAL A 447 -17.65 25.71 -8.32
C VAL A 447 -18.44 26.57 -9.32
N THR A 448 -17.87 26.80 -10.50
CA THR A 448 -18.50 27.63 -11.54
C THR A 448 -19.37 26.78 -12.47
N ALA A 449 -20.24 27.45 -13.24
CA ALA A 449 -20.99 26.80 -14.31
C ALA A 449 -20.07 26.23 -15.42
N GLN A 450 -18.88 26.84 -15.60
CA GLN A 450 -17.89 26.40 -16.56
C GLN A 450 -17.21 25.10 -16.09
N ASP A 451 -16.82 25.00 -14.82
CA ASP A 451 -16.22 23.77 -14.27
C ASP A 451 -17.16 22.56 -14.43
N VAL A 452 -18.45 22.76 -14.14
CA VAL A 452 -19.48 21.72 -14.33
C VAL A 452 -19.67 21.39 -15.80
N GLN A 453 -19.63 22.37 -16.69
CA GLN A 453 -19.73 22.14 -18.13
C GLN A 453 -18.52 21.37 -18.67
N ASP A 454 -17.30 21.75 -18.29
CA ASP A 454 -16.06 21.13 -18.77
C ASP A 454 -15.93 19.70 -18.27
N LEU A 455 -16.20 19.46 -16.98
CA LEU A 455 -16.28 18.12 -16.39
C LEU A 455 -17.32 17.24 -17.10
N THR A 456 -18.54 17.74 -17.29
CA THR A 456 -19.61 16.98 -17.95
C THR A 456 -19.25 16.67 -19.40
N THR A 457 -18.64 17.63 -20.12
CA THR A 457 -18.19 17.46 -21.51
C THR A 457 -17.11 16.40 -21.61
N PHE A 458 -16.07 16.50 -20.76
CA PHE A 458 -14.97 15.55 -20.73
C PHE A 458 -15.44 14.12 -20.43
N LEU A 459 -16.31 13.94 -19.43
CA LEU A 459 -16.87 12.64 -19.11
C LEU A 459 -17.72 12.07 -20.26
N GLN A 460 -18.54 12.89 -20.92
CA GLN A 460 -19.34 12.45 -22.07
C GLN A 460 -18.49 12.07 -23.28
N ASP A 461 -17.43 12.81 -23.55
CA ASP A 461 -16.48 12.51 -24.61
C ASP A 461 -15.70 11.22 -24.29
N LEU A 462 -15.16 11.08 -23.08
CA LEU A 462 -14.48 9.86 -22.62
C LEU A 462 -15.40 8.63 -22.72
N ALA A 463 -16.67 8.75 -22.32
CA ALA A 463 -17.67 7.70 -22.47
C ALA A 463 -18.02 7.40 -23.94
N ARG A 464 -17.93 8.37 -24.86
CA ARG A 464 -18.09 8.11 -26.31
C ARG A 464 -16.94 7.25 -26.82
N HIS A 465 -15.70 7.68 -26.57
CA HIS A 465 -14.49 6.98 -27.04
C HIS A 465 -14.39 5.57 -26.47
N ASP A 466 -14.77 5.34 -25.21
CA ASP A 466 -14.80 4.00 -24.61
C ASP A 466 -15.75 3.03 -25.34
N ARG A 467 -16.96 3.48 -25.72
CA ARG A 467 -17.94 2.69 -26.48
C ARG A 467 -17.46 2.36 -27.89
N GLU A 468 -16.61 3.20 -28.47
CA GLU A 468 -16.11 3.04 -29.84
C GLU A 468 -14.91 2.09 -29.91
N GLN A 469 -14.09 2.00 -28.87
CA GLN A 469 -12.81 1.27 -28.92
C GLN A 469 -12.83 -0.13 -28.28
N ASP A 470 -13.45 -0.34 -27.10
CA ASP A 470 -13.61 -1.69 -26.51
C ASP A 470 -14.57 -1.71 -25.30
N GLY A 471 -15.62 -2.55 -25.36
CA GLY A 471 -16.44 -2.97 -24.21
C GLY A 471 -17.45 -2.00 -23.58
N GLY A 472 -17.19 -0.69 -23.52
CA GLY A 472 -18.16 0.30 -23.02
C GLY A 472 -18.47 0.26 -21.50
N VAL A 473 -17.60 -0.34 -20.68
CA VAL A 473 -17.79 -0.50 -19.22
C VAL A 473 -17.51 0.81 -18.47
N LEU A 474 -16.47 1.55 -18.87
CA LEU A 474 -16.20 2.90 -18.37
C LEU A 474 -17.36 3.83 -18.76
N ALA A 475 -17.86 3.73 -19.98
CA ALA A 475 -19.02 4.50 -20.44
C ALA A 475 -20.28 4.23 -19.62
N GLN A 476 -20.58 2.98 -19.28
CA GLN A 476 -21.69 2.62 -18.39
C GLN A 476 -21.50 3.20 -16.98
N THR A 477 -20.27 3.18 -16.47
CA THR A 477 -19.91 3.75 -15.17
C THR A 477 -20.13 5.27 -15.19
N ILE A 478 -19.64 5.97 -16.21
CA ILE A 478 -19.84 7.41 -16.40
C ILE A 478 -21.33 7.78 -16.55
N ASP A 479 -22.07 7.04 -17.39
CA ASP A 479 -23.52 7.27 -17.59
C ASP A 479 -24.29 7.14 -16.27
N GLN A 480 -23.93 6.16 -15.44
CA GLN A 480 -24.48 6.04 -14.10
C GLN A 480 -24.11 7.28 -13.26
N GLU A 481 -22.82 7.61 -13.11
CA GLU A 481 -22.36 8.72 -12.26
C GLU A 481 -22.92 10.09 -12.66
N LEU A 482 -23.12 10.35 -13.95
CA LEU A 482 -23.75 11.58 -14.44
C LEU A 482 -25.27 11.62 -14.18
N GLN A 483 -25.97 10.48 -14.12
CA GLN A 483 -27.44 10.46 -13.99
C GLN A 483 -27.94 10.77 -12.60
N ARG A 484 -27.20 10.34 -11.60
CA ARG A 484 -27.73 10.27 -10.25
C ARG A 484 -26.93 11.19 -9.30
N THR A 485 -26.00 12.01 -9.86
CA THR A 485 -25.84 13.45 -9.48
C THR A 485 -26.78 14.36 -10.25
N ASN A 486 -27.05 15.55 -9.70
CA ASN A 486 -27.22 16.75 -10.52
C ASN A 486 -26.07 17.73 -10.28
N LEU A 487 -25.01 17.65 -11.11
CA LEU A 487 -23.79 18.48 -10.96
C LEU A 487 -24.08 19.99 -11.05
N GLN A 488 -25.15 20.40 -11.75
CA GLN A 488 -25.55 21.81 -11.84
C GLN A 488 -26.00 22.39 -10.49
N LYS A 489 -26.31 21.55 -9.49
CA LYS A 489 -26.58 22.03 -8.12
C LYS A 489 -25.34 22.50 -7.38
N LEU A 490 -24.14 22.11 -7.82
CA LEU A 490 -22.87 22.52 -7.21
C LEU A 490 -22.51 23.96 -7.59
N VAL A 491 -23.06 24.49 -8.70
CA VAL A 491 -22.75 25.83 -9.20
C VAL A 491 -23.09 26.89 -8.16
N GLY A 492 -22.10 27.67 -7.75
CA GLY A 492 -22.23 28.71 -6.72
C GLY A 492 -21.97 28.24 -5.29
N MET A 493 -21.76 26.94 -5.06
CA MET A 493 -21.22 26.42 -3.80
C MET A 493 -19.69 26.57 -3.77
N THR A 494 -19.12 26.76 -2.58
CA THR A 494 -17.68 26.55 -2.40
C THR A 494 -17.31 25.08 -2.60
N TYR A 495 -16.05 24.76 -2.91
CA TYR A 495 -15.63 23.36 -3.07
C TYR A 495 -15.87 22.51 -1.80
N THR A 496 -15.76 23.10 -0.61
CA THR A 496 -16.13 22.45 0.67
C THR A 496 -17.64 22.21 0.76
N GLU A 497 -18.48 23.20 0.49
CA GLU A 497 -19.94 23.03 0.50
C GLU A 497 -20.41 22.04 -0.57
N ALA A 498 -19.74 21.97 -1.72
CA ALA A 498 -19.99 21.00 -2.77
C ALA A 498 -19.64 19.57 -2.30
N TRP A 499 -18.49 19.38 -1.66
CA TRP A 499 -18.09 18.10 -1.06
C TRP A 499 -19.08 17.66 0.03
N ASP A 500 -19.43 18.57 0.95
CA ASP A 500 -20.41 18.31 2.01
C ASP A 500 -21.80 18.03 1.43
N PHE A 501 -22.22 18.71 0.37
CA PHE A 501 -23.50 18.43 -0.31
C PHE A 501 -23.53 17.01 -0.90
N LEU A 502 -22.44 16.60 -1.57
CA LEU A 502 -22.29 15.26 -2.14
C LEU A 502 -22.30 14.18 -1.04
N ASN A 503 -21.61 14.41 0.09
CA ASN A 503 -21.60 13.50 1.24
C ASN A 503 -22.97 13.40 1.93
N ASN A 504 -23.61 14.53 2.23
CA ASN A 504 -24.82 14.57 3.06
C ASN A 504 -26.10 14.13 2.33
N THR A 505 -26.13 14.08 0.99
CA THR A 505 -27.27 13.53 0.25
C THR A 505 -27.37 12.00 0.31
N ALA A 506 -26.40 11.30 0.90
CA ALA A 506 -26.32 9.83 0.93
C ALA A 506 -27.43 9.09 1.73
N HIS A 507 -28.27 9.77 2.51
CA HIS A 507 -29.27 9.11 3.38
C HIS A 507 -30.56 8.64 2.70
N THR A 508 -30.75 8.90 1.40
CA THR A 508 -31.72 8.11 0.60
C THR A 508 -31.26 8.01 -0.85
N VAL A 509 -30.88 6.80 -1.29
CA VAL A 509 -30.61 6.45 -2.70
C VAL A 509 -29.40 7.21 -3.33
N TYR A 510 -28.20 6.64 -3.14
CA TYR A 510 -27.05 6.55 -4.08
C TYR A 510 -26.59 7.78 -4.95
N MET A 511 -25.29 8.21 -4.92
CA MET A 511 -24.33 8.71 -6.00
C MET A 511 -23.26 9.75 -5.45
N PRO A 512 -22.40 10.54 -6.17
CA PRO A 512 -21.50 10.40 -7.38
C PRO A 512 -20.01 10.81 -7.35
N MET A 513 -19.26 10.20 -8.27
CA MET A 513 -17.79 10.16 -8.42
C MET A 513 -17.04 11.38 -9.00
N ILE A 514 -16.36 12.19 -8.16
CA ILE A 514 -15.18 13.00 -8.57
C ILE A 514 -14.19 13.18 -7.39
N ALA A 515 -13.14 12.37 -7.34
CA ALA A 515 -11.78 12.84 -7.04
C ALA A 515 -10.73 11.73 -7.26
N ARG A 516 -9.81 11.97 -8.20
CA ARG A 516 -8.42 11.51 -8.26
C ARG A 516 -7.75 12.17 -9.46
#